data_AF-A0A7S1PTU1-F1
#
_entry.id   AF-A0A7S1PTU1-F1
#
_cell.length_a   1.000
_cell.length_b   1.000
_cell.length_c   1.000
_cell.angle_alpha   90.00
_cell.angle_beta   90.00
_cell.angle_gamma   90.00
#
_symmetry.space_group_name_H-M   'P 1'
#
loop_
_entity.id
_entity.type
_entity.pdbx_description
1 polymer ?
#
loop_
_entity_poly.entity_id
_entity_poly.type
_entity_poly.pdbx_seq_one_letter_code
_entity_poly.pdbx_strand_id
1 'polypeptide(L)'
;GGAPADAAALDEGSVVAAVGGALEALEAAARASLEAWCGEAGIPFEEAMRRFGDHCCGVATAEAVAECPSGGPQAGSKSKSVLNLYRYFNDAGCDEEPCREHADPGLLTLLCRSDNAALQVRLPRAPGGAPGRGALYEERWRDVEPAMDACAGDGAEGGRVLLAAVGETLERLSGGAVASCRHRVAGARGPRFNVAYEMRPRENVWHPWPVLTGRGGGGGP
;
A
#
# COMPACT_ATOMS: atom_id res chain seq x y z
N GLY A 1 -4.25 -29.28 -33.42
CA GLY A 1 -3.43 -28.88 -32.28
C GLY A 1 -2.50 -27.80 -32.74
N GLY A 2 -2.82 -26.53 -32.47
CA GLY A 2 -1.88 -25.44 -32.69
C GLY A 2 -0.81 -25.50 -31.61
N ALA A 3 0.45 -25.46 -31.98
CA ALA A 3 1.55 -25.35 -31.04
C ALA A 3 1.34 -24.08 -30.17
N PRO A 4 1.59 -24.13 -28.85
CA PRO A 4 1.63 -22.92 -28.05
C PRO A 4 2.68 -21.99 -28.66
N ALA A 5 2.31 -20.72 -28.85
CA ALA A 5 3.20 -19.68 -29.33
C ALA A 5 4.51 -19.71 -28.50
N ASP A 6 5.64 -19.62 -29.19
CA ASP A 6 6.98 -19.56 -28.61
C ASP A 6 6.98 -18.69 -27.35
N ALA A 7 7.18 -19.33 -26.20
CA ALA A 7 7.61 -18.64 -25.01
C ALA A 7 9.03 -18.16 -25.30
N ALA A 8 9.14 -16.98 -25.92
CA ALA A 8 10.40 -16.27 -26.05
C ALA A 8 11.06 -16.31 -24.68
N ALA A 9 12.24 -16.92 -24.60
CA ALA A 9 12.96 -17.07 -23.34
C ALA A 9 13.10 -15.67 -22.74
N LEU A 10 12.40 -15.43 -21.63
CA LEU A 10 12.49 -14.18 -20.90
C LEU A 10 13.93 -14.08 -20.39
N ASP A 11 14.69 -13.12 -20.90
CA ASP A 11 16.03 -12.83 -20.40
C ASP A 11 15.93 -12.45 -18.91
N GLU A 12 16.60 -13.23 -18.07
CA GLU A 12 16.54 -13.09 -16.61
C GLU A 12 16.97 -11.67 -16.20
N GLY A 13 18.02 -11.13 -16.83
CA GLY A 13 18.50 -9.77 -16.56
C GLY A 13 17.44 -8.71 -16.82
N SER A 14 16.73 -8.83 -17.94
CA SER A 14 15.63 -7.93 -18.30
C SER A 14 14.44 -8.02 -17.35
N VAL A 15 14.09 -9.23 -16.88
CA VAL A 15 13.03 -9.42 -15.88
C VAL A 15 13.42 -8.79 -14.55
N VAL A 16 14.64 -9.04 -14.08
CA VAL A 16 15.16 -8.46 -12.82
C VAL A 16 15.15 -6.94 -12.89
N ALA A 17 15.62 -6.35 -13.99
CA ALA A 17 15.61 -4.90 -14.18
C ALA A 17 14.18 -4.33 -14.21
N ALA A 18 13.24 -4.99 -14.88
CA ALA A 18 11.85 -4.55 -14.94
C ALA A 18 11.16 -4.62 -13.56
N VAL A 19 11.38 -5.69 -12.80
CA VAL A 19 10.84 -5.83 -11.44
C VAL A 19 11.46 -4.80 -10.50
N GLY A 20 12.78 -4.57 -10.60
CA GLY A 20 13.48 -3.53 -9.83
C GLY A 20 12.92 -2.14 -10.10
N GLY A 21 12.79 -1.75 -11.36
CA GLY A 21 12.22 -0.44 -11.72
C GLY A 21 10.75 -0.29 -11.31
N ALA A 22 9.96 -1.37 -11.36
CA ALA A 22 8.58 -1.36 -10.87
C ALA A 22 8.51 -1.16 -9.35
N LEU A 23 9.39 -1.83 -8.58
CA LEU A 23 9.51 -1.66 -7.14
C LEU A 23 9.87 -0.21 -6.77
N GLU A 24 10.88 0.36 -7.43
CA GLU A 24 11.30 1.75 -7.20
C GLU A 24 10.16 2.73 -7.49
N ALA A 25 9.43 2.54 -8.59
CA ALA A 25 8.29 3.38 -8.94
C ALA A 25 7.14 3.27 -7.93
N LEU A 26 6.83 2.05 -7.47
CA LEU A 26 5.80 1.82 -6.45
C LEU A 26 6.20 2.41 -5.10
N GLU A 27 7.47 2.26 -4.69
CA GLU A 27 7.96 2.89 -3.46
C GLU A 27 7.92 4.42 -3.53
N ALA A 28 8.32 5.01 -4.66
CA ALA A 28 8.22 6.44 -4.88
C ALA A 28 6.77 6.94 -4.80
N ALA A 29 5.83 6.24 -5.44
CA ALA A 29 4.41 6.56 -5.37
C ALA A 29 3.85 6.43 -3.94
N ALA A 30 4.31 5.42 -3.18
CA ALA A 30 3.86 5.20 -1.81
C ALA A 30 4.39 6.29 -0.88
N ARG A 31 5.65 6.71 -1.07
CA ARG A 31 6.25 7.83 -0.34
C ARG A 31 5.53 9.14 -0.62
N ALA A 32 5.24 9.46 -1.88
CA ALA A 32 4.49 10.65 -2.25
C ALA A 32 3.07 10.65 -1.64
N SER A 33 2.41 9.48 -1.63
CA SER A 33 1.08 9.32 -1.01
C SER A 33 1.13 9.54 0.51
N LEU A 34 2.15 9.00 1.18
CA LEU A 34 2.36 9.19 2.62
C LEU A 34 2.73 10.63 2.95
N GLU A 35 3.54 11.29 2.12
CA GLU A 35 3.90 12.70 2.27
C GLU A 35 2.67 13.61 2.18
N ALA A 36 1.81 13.40 1.19
CA ALA A 36 0.55 14.12 1.07
C ALA A 36 -0.31 13.95 2.33
N TRP A 37 -0.45 12.72 2.84
CA TRP A 37 -1.17 12.49 4.09
C TRP A 37 -0.53 13.19 5.29
N CYS A 38 0.79 13.12 5.42
CA CYS A 38 1.54 13.80 6.48
C CYS A 38 1.28 15.31 6.46
N GLY A 39 1.28 15.93 5.27
CA GLY A 39 0.96 17.34 5.07
C GLY A 39 -0.42 17.71 5.60
N GLU A 40 -1.45 16.96 5.21
CA GLU A 40 -2.83 17.16 5.68
C GLU A 40 -2.97 16.93 7.20
N ALA A 41 -2.22 15.96 7.75
CA ALA A 41 -2.26 15.64 9.18
C ALA A 41 -1.41 16.58 10.06
N GLY A 42 -0.66 17.52 9.47
CA GLY A 42 0.29 18.37 10.20
C GLY A 42 1.45 17.59 10.81
N ILE A 43 1.80 16.44 10.23
CA ILE A 43 2.89 15.56 10.65
C ILE A 43 4.11 15.83 9.77
N PRO A 44 5.29 16.13 10.33
CA PRO A 44 6.50 16.30 9.52
C PRO A 44 6.86 14.98 8.82
N PHE A 45 6.80 14.96 7.47
CA PHE A 45 7.03 13.77 6.67
C PHE A 45 8.40 13.12 6.95
N GLU A 46 9.47 13.91 6.97
CA GLU A 46 10.82 13.41 7.27
C GLU A 46 10.92 12.77 8.67
N GLU A 47 10.21 13.31 9.66
CA GLU A 47 10.17 12.71 10.99
C GLU A 47 9.41 11.37 10.97
N ALA A 48 8.28 11.31 10.25
CA ALA A 48 7.50 10.09 10.09
C ALA A 48 8.28 9.00 9.35
N MET A 49 8.98 9.35 8.27
CA MET A 49 9.82 8.43 7.51
C MET A 49 11.01 7.94 8.33
N ARG A 50 11.70 8.81 9.07
CA ARG A 50 12.83 8.39 9.92
C ARG A 50 12.42 7.42 11.02
N ARG A 51 11.20 7.54 11.56
CA ARG A 51 10.69 6.67 12.64
C ARG A 51 10.04 5.39 12.12
N PHE A 52 9.24 5.49 11.07
CA PHE A 52 8.38 4.40 10.61
C PHE A 52 8.60 4.02 9.16
N GLY A 53 9.19 4.90 8.36
CA GLY A 53 9.46 4.62 6.96
C GLY A 53 10.37 3.40 6.78
N ASP A 54 10.16 2.73 5.66
CA ASP A 54 11.06 1.70 5.18
C ASP A 54 12.07 2.36 4.26
N HIS A 55 13.37 2.23 4.56
CA HIS A 55 14.43 2.98 3.86
C HIS A 55 15.09 2.14 2.75
N CYS A 56 14.29 1.36 2.00
CA CYS A 56 14.85 0.22 1.30
C CYS A 56 15.13 0.40 -0.19
N CYS A 57 14.64 1.45 -0.86
CA CYS A 57 15.01 1.69 -2.26
C CYS A 57 15.78 2.99 -2.50
N GLY A 58 16.26 3.66 -1.44
CA GLY A 58 17.25 4.72 -1.60
C GLY A 58 18.63 4.11 -1.76
N VAL A 59 19.27 4.30 -2.92
CA VAL A 59 20.74 4.37 -3.00
C VAL A 59 21.17 5.19 -1.80
N ALA A 60 21.82 4.58 -0.82
CA ALA A 60 22.30 5.29 0.35
C ALA A 60 23.25 6.38 -0.16
N THR A 61 22.78 7.62 -0.27
CA THR A 61 23.67 8.74 -0.47
C THR A 61 24.56 8.77 0.76
N ALA A 62 25.87 8.97 0.55
CA ALA A 62 26.87 8.94 1.62
C ALA A 62 26.53 9.93 2.77
N GLU A 63 25.69 10.93 2.49
CA GLU A 63 25.18 11.92 3.44
C GLU A 63 24.12 11.35 4.40
N ALA A 64 23.20 10.49 3.93
CA ALA A 64 22.17 9.87 4.78
C ALA A 64 22.77 8.89 5.82
N VAL A 65 23.96 8.39 5.53
CA VAL A 65 24.76 7.52 6.42
C VAL A 65 25.40 8.31 7.57
N ALA A 66 25.66 9.60 7.38
CA ALA A 66 26.40 10.43 8.33
C ALA A 66 25.51 11.04 9.44
N GLU A 67 24.21 11.22 9.19
CA GLU A 67 23.30 11.92 10.11
C GLU A 67 22.55 11.02 11.11
N CYS A 68 22.74 9.70 11.08
CA CYS A 68 22.16 8.80 12.09
C CYS A 68 22.88 9.00 13.44
N PRO A 69 22.22 9.56 14.49
CA PRO A 69 22.87 9.87 15.77
C PRO A 69 23.22 8.61 16.58
N SER A 70 22.76 7.45 16.11
CA SER A 70 23.03 6.13 16.67
C SER A 70 23.99 5.34 15.78
N GLY A 71 25.23 5.82 15.66
CA GLY A 71 26.37 5.01 15.21
C GLY A 71 26.20 4.22 13.90
N GLY A 72 26.46 4.88 12.77
CA GLY A 72 26.73 4.25 11.48
C GLY A 72 25.51 3.81 10.68
N PRO A 73 25.69 3.47 9.38
CA PRO A 73 24.65 2.81 8.62
C PRO A 73 24.45 1.45 9.30
N GLN A 74 23.24 1.16 9.78
CA GLN A 74 22.86 -0.24 9.93
C GLN A 74 22.74 -0.83 8.52
N ALA A 75 23.90 -1.12 7.92
CA ALA A 75 24.05 -1.98 6.77
C ALA A 75 23.41 -3.32 7.15
N GLY A 76 22.13 -3.49 6.79
CA GLY A 76 21.39 -4.73 7.07
C GLY A 76 20.00 -4.58 7.69
N SER A 77 19.42 -3.38 7.86
CA SER A 77 17.98 -3.34 8.15
C SER A 77 17.20 -3.77 6.90
N LYS A 78 16.77 -5.04 6.87
CA LYS A 78 15.95 -5.59 5.79
C LYS A 78 14.65 -4.78 5.66
N SER A 79 14.31 -4.47 4.41
CA SER A 79 12.98 -3.98 4.03
C SER A 79 11.90 -4.84 4.66
N LYS A 80 10.88 -4.21 5.20
CA LYS A 80 9.66 -4.88 5.65
C LYS A 80 8.54 -4.77 4.63
N SER A 81 8.62 -3.82 3.72
CA SER A 81 7.68 -3.58 2.64
C SER A 81 7.76 -4.74 1.66
N VAL A 82 6.60 -5.11 1.12
CA VAL A 82 6.46 -6.32 0.30
C VAL A 82 5.78 -6.01 -1.01
N LEU A 83 6.23 -6.67 -2.07
CA LEU A 83 5.54 -6.74 -3.35
C LEU A 83 4.93 -8.12 -3.49
N ASN A 84 3.61 -8.16 -3.56
CA ASN A 84 2.86 -9.38 -3.76
C ASN A 84 2.33 -9.44 -5.19
N LEU A 85 2.57 -10.57 -5.85
CA LEU A 85 2.04 -10.89 -7.16
C LEU A 85 1.00 -11.99 -6.97
N TYR A 86 -0.27 -11.66 -7.19
CA TYR A 86 -1.39 -12.58 -6.98
C TYR A 86 -1.90 -13.09 -8.31
N ARG A 87 -2.12 -14.41 -8.38
CA ARG A 87 -2.91 -15.05 -9.42
C ARG A 87 -4.08 -15.78 -8.78
N TYR A 88 -5.28 -15.27 -8.98
CA TYR A 88 -6.51 -15.92 -8.59
C TYR A 88 -6.99 -16.76 -9.77
N PHE A 89 -7.25 -18.05 -9.55
CA PHE A 89 -7.66 -18.97 -10.62
C PHE A 89 -9.16 -18.87 -10.95
N ASN A 90 -9.97 -18.44 -9.97
CA ASN A 90 -11.42 -18.22 -10.06
C ASN A 90 -12.16 -19.30 -10.87
N ASP A 91 -12.34 -20.46 -10.26
CA ASP A 91 -13.11 -21.54 -10.86
C ASP A 91 -14.61 -21.28 -10.76
N ALA A 92 -15.33 -21.49 -11.87
CA ALA A 92 -16.78 -21.26 -11.94
C ALA A 92 -17.62 -22.17 -11.04
N GLY A 93 -17.02 -23.19 -10.42
CA GLY A 93 -17.65 -24.09 -9.45
C GLY A 93 -17.24 -23.82 -8.00
N CYS A 94 -16.47 -22.76 -7.73
CA CYS A 94 -16.09 -22.36 -6.38
C CYS A 94 -16.94 -21.16 -5.96
N ASP A 95 -17.84 -21.38 -5.00
CA ASP A 95 -18.69 -20.32 -4.44
C ASP A 95 -17.95 -19.46 -3.39
N GLU A 96 -16.70 -19.80 -3.04
CA GLU A 96 -15.90 -19.05 -2.08
C GLU A 96 -15.25 -17.82 -2.71
N GLU A 97 -15.33 -16.68 -2.01
CA GLU A 97 -14.64 -15.46 -2.40
C GLU A 97 -13.11 -15.68 -2.40
N PRO A 98 -12.40 -15.38 -3.51
CA PRO A 98 -10.95 -15.59 -3.60
C PRO A 98 -10.14 -14.86 -2.54
N CYS A 99 -10.66 -13.73 -2.06
CA CYS A 99 -10.10 -12.98 -0.95
C CYS A 99 -11.22 -12.34 -0.13
N ARG A 100 -11.35 -12.76 1.13
CA ARG A 100 -12.36 -12.24 2.07
C ARG A 100 -12.06 -10.79 2.49
N GLU A 101 -13.07 -10.14 3.06
CA GLU A 101 -12.93 -8.79 3.63
C GLU A 101 -11.78 -8.71 4.65
N HIS A 102 -10.89 -7.75 4.44
CA HIS A 102 -9.83 -7.40 5.37
C HIS A 102 -9.36 -5.94 5.14
N ALA A 103 -8.42 -5.49 5.96
CA ALA A 103 -7.58 -4.33 5.67
C ALA A 103 -6.12 -4.74 5.82
N ASP A 104 -5.23 -4.12 5.06
CA ASP A 104 -3.80 -4.46 5.12
C ASP A 104 -3.14 -3.91 6.37
N PRO A 105 -2.18 -4.64 6.98
CA PRO A 105 -1.59 -4.24 8.25
C PRO A 105 -0.61 -3.06 8.14
N GLY A 106 -0.10 -2.75 6.96
CA GLY A 106 0.91 -1.72 6.70
C GLY A 106 0.45 -0.27 6.85
N LEU A 107 1.27 0.65 6.34
CA LEU A 107 0.96 2.09 6.25
C LEU A 107 0.04 2.35 5.05
N LEU A 108 0.48 1.93 3.87
CA LEU A 108 -0.22 2.09 2.61
C LEU A 108 -0.06 0.83 1.78
N THR A 109 -1.09 0.47 1.03
CA THR A 109 -1.01 -0.52 -0.05
C THR A 109 -1.30 0.17 -1.37
N LEU A 110 -0.38 0.04 -2.32
CA LEU A 110 -0.61 0.45 -3.71
C LEU A 110 -1.03 -0.76 -4.51
N LEU A 111 -2.20 -0.69 -5.13
CA LEU A 111 -2.71 -1.74 -6.00
C LEU A 111 -2.73 -1.26 -7.44
N CYS A 112 -2.16 -2.07 -8.33
CA CYS A 112 -2.32 -1.90 -9.76
C CYS A 112 -3.72 -2.34 -10.20
N ARG A 113 -4.23 -1.72 -11.26
CA ARG A 113 -5.43 -2.20 -11.97
C ARG A 113 -5.15 -3.64 -12.46
N SER A 114 -5.95 -4.60 -11.99
CA SER A 114 -5.86 -6.01 -12.40
C SER A 114 -6.35 -6.23 -13.83
N ASP A 115 -5.87 -7.23 -14.56
CA ASP A 115 -6.39 -7.60 -15.88
C ASP A 115 -7.89 -7.99 -15.88
N ASN A 116 -8.39 -8.52 -14.77
CA ASN A 116 -9.78 -8.93 -14.57
C ASN A 116 -10.38 -8.22 -13.33
N ALA A 117 -11.42 -7.40 -13.56
CA ALA A 117 -12.01 -6.55 -12.52
C ALA A 117 -12.80 -7.37 -11.50
N ALA A 118 -12.48 -7.18 -10.22
CA ALA A 118 -13.14 -7.88 -9.10
C ALA A 118 -12.84 -7.27 -7.72
N LEU A 119 -11.99 -6.23 -7.65
CA LEU A 119 -11.62 -5.59 -6.40
C LEU A 119 -12.80 -4.75 -5.92
N GLN A 120 -13.19 -4.99 -4.68
CA GLN A 120 -14.25 -4.24 -4.05
C GLN A 120 -13.77 -3.60 -2.75
N VAL A 121 -14.24 -2.39 -2.48
CA VAL A 121 -13.95 -1.67 -1.25
C VAL A 121 -15.22 -1.26 -0.53
N ARG A 122 -15.14 -1.10 0.78
CA ARG A 122 -16.12 -0.36 1.58
C ARG A 122 -15.53 0.98 1.95
N LEU A 123 -16.22 2.05 1.55
CA LEU A 123 -15.77 3.39 1.90
C LEU A 123 -16.06 3.69 3.38
N PRO A 124 -15.15 4.36 4.08
CA PRO A 124 -15.41 4.82 5.43
C PRO A 124 -16.46 5.94 5.41
N ARG A 125 -17.46 5.81 6.29
CA ARG A 125 -18.47 6.85 6.56
C ARG A 125 -18.01 7.82 7.64
N ALA A 126 -17.32 7.29 8.65
CA ALA A 126 -16.77 8.07 9.73
C ALA A 126 -15.51 7.38 10.29
N PRO A 127 -14.46 8.17 10.61
CA PRO A 127 -13.32 7.66 11.36
C PRO A 127 -13.73 7.11 12.72
N GLY A 128 -12.93 6.19 13.27
CA GLY A 128 -13.11 5.71 14.64
C GLY A 128 -12.91 6.81 15.68
N GLY A 129 -12.04 7.78 15.37
CA GLY A 129 -11.83 9.00 16.14
C GLY A 129 -11.10 8.82 17.48
N ALA A 130 -10.80 7.58 17.87
CA ALA A 130 -10.00 7.26 19.05
C ALA A 130 -9.36 5.87 18.90
N PRO A 131 -8.20 5.63 19.55
CA PRO A 131 -7.60 4.30 19.61
C PRO A 131 -8.58 3.24 20.14
N GLY A 132 -8.64 2.09 19.48
CA GLY A 132 -9.52 0.97 19.85
C GLY A 132 -10.98 1.11 19.42
N ARG A 133 -11.40 2.27 18.89
CA ARG A 133 -12.71 2.44 18.27
C ARG A 133 -12.58 2.27 16.77
N GLY A 134 -13.22 1.24 16.21
CA GLY A 134 -13.21 1.00 14.77
C GLY A 134 -13.95 2.10 13.99
N ALA A 135 -13.46 2.40 12.79
CA ALA A 135 -14.19 3.24 11.84
C ALA A 135 -15.55 2.61 11.44
N LEU A 136 -16.48 3.47 11.03
CA LEU A 136 -17.77 3.06 10.47
C LEU A 136 -17.67 3.04 8.95
N TYR A 137 -18.13 1.97 8.33
CA TYR A 137 -18.08 1.77 6.89
C TYR A 137 -19.48 1.78 6.27
N GLU A 138 -19.56 2.06 4.97
CA GLU A 138 -20.76 1.81 4.18
C GLU A 138 -21.16 0.33 4.27
N GLU A 139 -22.44 0.01 4.20
CA GLU A 139 -22.89 -1.40 4.16
C GLU A 139 -22.63 -2.06 2.80
N ARG A 140 -22.56 -1.25 1.73
CA ARG A 140 -22.35 -1.71 0.37
C ARG A 140 -20.87 -1.82 0.02
N TRP A 141 -20.57 -2.83 -0.78
CA TRP A 141 -19.33 -2.94 -1.53
C TRP A 141 -19.38 -2.10 -2.80
N ARG A 142 -18.24 -1.53 -3.19
CA ARG A 142 -18.09 -0.77 -4.44
C ARG A 142 -16.95 -1.34 -5.27
N ASP A 143 -17.20 -1.56 -6.55
CA ASP A 143 -16.16 -1.89 -7.51
C ASP A 143 -15.26 -0.66 -7.72
N VAL A 144 -13.94 -0.87 -7.71
CA VAL A 144 -12.98 0.24 -7.82
C VAL A 144 -12.43 0.41 -9.23
N GLU A 145 -12.33 -0.68 -10.00
CA GLU A 145 -11.74 -0.65 -11.33
C GLU A 145 -12.42 0.36 -12.27
N PRO A 146 -13.76 0.53 -12.31
CA PRO A 146 -14.38 1.58 -13.15
C PRO A 146 -13.91 3.01 -12.79
N ALA A 147 -13.65 3.28 -11.51
CA ALA A 147 -13.11 4.56 -11.08
C ALA A 147 -11.62 4.70 -11.43
N MET A 148 -10.85 3.61 -11.34
CA MET A 148 -9.45 3.59 -11.78
C MET A 148 -9.35 3.84 -13.28
N ASP A 149 -10.20 3.19 -14.08
CA ASP A 149 -10.26 3.35 -15.53
C ASP A 149 -10.63 4.80 -15.90
N ALA A 150 -11.58 5.42 -15.19
CA ALA A 150 -11.93 6.82 -15.40
C ALA A 150 -10.79 7.80 -15.06
N CYS A 151 -9.95 7.47 -14.08
CA CYS A 151 -8.77 8.27 -13.72
C CYS A 151 -7.60 8.12 -14.71
N ALA A 152 -7.54 7.01 -15.46
CA ALA A 152 -6.44 6.73 -16.38
C ALA A 152 -6.47 7.63 -17.64
N GLY A 153 -7.65 8.14 -17.99
CA GLY A 153 -7.88 8.99 -19.16
C GLY A 153 -7.80 8.23 -20.50
N ASP A 154 -8.36 8.81 -21.56
CA ASP A 154 -8.45 8.21 -22.90
C ASP A 154 -7.15 8.37 -23.75
N GLY A 155 -6.04 8.79 -23.14
CA GLY A 155 -4.82 9.17 -23.86
C GLY A 155 -4.02 7.99 -24.42
N ALA A 156 -3.39 8.17 -25.59
CA ALA A 156 -2.57 7.17 -26.29
C ALA A 156 -1.35 6.64 -25.51
N GLU A 157 -1.00 7.25 -24.37
CA GLU A 157 0.05 6.78 -23.45
C GLU A 157 -0.50 5.96 -22.26
N GLY A 158 -1.80 5.66 -22.21
CA GLY A 158 -2.41 4.73 -21.24
C GLY A 158 -1.96 4.99 -19.80
N GLY A 159 -2.45 6.07 -19.20
CA GLY A 159 -2.07 6.48 -17.85
C GLY A 159 -2.19 5.32 -16.87
N ARG A 160 -1.08 4.97 -16.20
CA ARG A 160 -1.10 3.92 -15.16
C ARG A 160 -1.73 4.51 -13.91
N VAL A 161 -2.87 3.97 -13.50
CA VAL A 161 -3.52 4.34 -12.24
C VAL A 161 -3.20 3.32 -11.16
N LEU A 162 -2.84 3.84 -9.98
CA LEU A 162 -2.66 3.07 -8.76
C LEU A 162 -3.77 3.44 -7.78
N LEU A 163 -4.32 2.43 -7.12
CA LEU A 163 -5.17 2.64 -5.95
C LEU A 163 -4.27 2.69 -4.72
N ALA A 164 -4.25 3.83 -4.02
CA ALA A 164 -3.62 3.95 -2.71
C ALA A 164 -4.64 3.64 -1.60
N ALA A 165 -4.46 2.52 -0.92
CA ALA A 165 -5.30 2.06 0.17
C ALA A 165 -4.61 2.29 1.52
N VAL A 166 -5.33 2.87 2.48
CA VAL A 166 -4.84 3.10 3.84
C VAL A 166 -4.76 1.77 4.60
N GLY A 167 -3.61 1.48 5.21
CA GLY A 167 -3.45 0.31 6.07
C GLY A 167 -3.76 0.57 7.54
N GLU A 168 -3.87 -0.50 8.33
CA GLU A 168 -4.21 -0.45 9.76
C GLU A 168 -3.16 0.30 10.59
N THR A 169 -1.88 0.26 10.19
CA THR A 169 -0.83 1.01 10.90
C THR A 169 -1.00 2.51 10.71
N LEU A 170 -1.37 2.97 9.51
CA LEU A 170 -1.60 4.39 9.28
C LEU A 170 -2.86 4.89 10.01
N GLU A 171 -3.92 4.07 10.04
CA GLU A 171 -5.09 4.34 10.90
C GLU A 171 -4.67 4.51 12.36
N ARG A 172 -3.85 3.61 12.91
CA ARG A 172 -3.31 3.73 14.29
C ARG A 172 -2.46 5.00 14.48
N LEU A 173 -1.53 5.28 13.57
CA LEU A 173 -0.67 6.47 13.63
C LEU A 173 -1.50 7.76 13.65
N SER A 174 -2.58 7.79 12.89
CA SER A 174 -3.49 8.92 12.81
C SER A 174 -4.37 9.11 14.05
N GLY A 175 -4.32 8.20 15.04
CA GLY A 175 -5.26 8.19 16.16
C GLY A 175 -6.69 7.87 15.73
N GLY A 176 -6.85 7.17 14.60
CA GLY A 176 -8.14 6.86 14.00
C GLY A 176 -8.77 7.99 13.21
N ALA A 177 -8.02 9.04 12.83
CA ALA A 177 -8.50 10.14 11.98
C ALA A 177 -8.66 9.73 10.51
N VAL A 178 -7.84 8.79 10.03
CA VAL A 178 -8.06 8.09 8.76
C VAL A 178 -8.41 6.63 9.04
N ALA A 179 -9.36 6.09 8.29
CA ALA A 179 -9.79 4.70 8.40
C ALA A 179 -8.98 3.82 7.44
N SER A 180 -8.66 2.61 7.88
CA SER A 180 -8.08 1.61 6.99
C SER A 180 -9.04 1.23 5.86
N CYS A 181 -8.51 0.90 4.68
CA CYS A 181 -9.32 0.55 3.52
C CYS A 181 -9.78 -0.91 3.63
N ARG A 182 -11.07 -1.10 3.93
CA ARG A 182 -11.69 -2.43 3.88
C ARG A 182 -11.90 -2.84 2.44
N HIS A 183 -11.27 -3.93 2.04
CA HIS A 183 -11.32 -4.41 0.67
C HIS A 183 -11.42 -5.94 0.61
N ARG A 184 -11.87 -6.44 -0.54
CA ARG A 184 -12.00 -7.87 -0.86
C ARG A 184 -11.85 -8.09 -2.37
N VAL A 185 -11.65 -9.34 -2.78
CA VAL A 185 -11.74 -9.74 -4.18
C VAL A 185 -12.99 -10.60 -4.34
N ALA A 186 -13.99 -10.07 -5.07
CA ALA A 186 -15.21 -10.80 -5.36
C ALA A 186 -14.94 -11.95 -6.34
N GLY A 187 -15.84 -12.94 -6.37
CA GLY A 187 -15.80 -13.98 -7.39
C GLY A 187 -15.98 -13.37 -8.79
N ALA A 188 -15.02 -13.60 -9.68
CA ALA A 188 -15.08 -13.21 -11.08
C ALA A 188 -14.96 -14.43 -11.99
N ARG A 189 -15.32 -14.31 -13.26
CA ARG A 189 -15.12 -15.42 -14.22
C ARG A 189 -13.71 -15.33 -14.79
N GLY A 190 -12.97 -16.44 -14.69
CA GLY A 190 -11.64 -16.58 -15.27
C GLY A 190 -10.52 -15.99 -14.39
N PRO A 191 -9.26 -16.28 -14.76
CA PRO A 191 -8.12 -15.92 -13.94
C PRO A 191 -8.00 -14.41 -13.78
N ARG A 192 -7.43 -14.00 -12.65
CA ARG A 192 -7.17 -12.61 -12.30
C ARG A 192 -5.74 -12.46 -11.81
N PHE A 193 -5.00 -11.54 -12.39
CA PHE A 193 -3.65 -11.18 -11.96
C PHE A 193 -3.63 -9.78 -11.35
N ASN A 194 -3.02 -9.64 -10.17
CA ASN A 194 -2.90 -8.36 -9.49
C ASN A 194 -1.51 -8.21 -8.86
N VAL A 195 -1.04 -6.96 -8.79
CA VAL A 195 0.18 -6.58 -8.09
C VAL A 195 -0.19 -5.61 -6.99
N ALA A 196 0.26 -5.91 -5.77
CA ALA A 196 0.09 -5.06 -4.60
C ALA A 196 1.45 -4.80 -3.95
N TYR A 197 1.80 -3.53 -3.77
CA TYR A 197 2.94 -3.11 -2.97
C TYR A 197 2.44 -2.60 -1.62
N GLU A 198 2.86 -3.24 -0.54
CA GLU A 198 2.51 -2.85 0.82
C GLU A 198 3.70 -2.17 1.48
N MET A 199 3.59 -0.86 1.70
CA MET A 199 4.54 -0.10 2.51
C MET A 199 4.32 -0.44 3.98
N ARG A 200 5.27 -1.13 4.59
CA ARG A 200 5.19 -1.53 6.00
C ARG A 200 6.04 -0.63 6.88
N PRO A 201 5.63 -0.40 8.13
CA PRO A 201 6.47 0.36 9.04
C PRO A 201 7.69 -0.48 9.45
N ARG A 202 8.83 0.17 9.66
CA ARG A 202 10.03 -0.50 10.20
C ARG A 202 9.79 -1.02 11.61
N GLU A 203 9.05 -0.29 12.42
CA GLU A 203 8.72 -0.64 13.80
C GLU A 203 7.22 -0.85 13.97
N ASN A 204 6.84 -1.72 14.91
CA ASN A 204 5.42 -1.91 15.19
C ASN A 204 4.85 -0.63 15.81
N VAL A 205 3.80 -0.09 15.19
CA VAL A 205 3.09 1.07 15.73
C VAL A 205 1.94 0.62 16.58
N TRP A 206 2.03 0.91 17.88
CA TRP A 206 0.99 0.62 18.86
C TRP A 206 0.24 1.86 19.36
N HIS A 207 0.77 3.05 19.12
CA HIS A 207 0.23 4.31 19.62
C HIS A 207 0.08 5.36 18.52
N PRO A 208 -0.83 6.35 18.68
CA PRO A 208 -0.93 7.48 17.78
C PRO A 208 0.30 8.39 17.78
N TRP A 209 0.48 9.12 16.69
CA TRP A 209 1.60 10.07 16.51
C TRP A 209 1.78 11.09 17.66
N PRO A 210 0.72 11.75 18.18
CA PRO A 210 0.88 12.70 19.29
C PRO A 210 1.43 12.07 20.57
N VAL A 211 1.11 10.80 20.81
CA VAL A 211 1.63 10.03 21.96
C VAL A 211 3.10 9.70 21.73
N LEU A 212 3.46 9.23 20.53
CA LEU A 212 4.83 8.84 20.18
C LEU A 212 5.82 10.00 20.12
N THR A 213 5.33 11.23 19.93
CA THR A 213 6.14 12.45 19.86
C THR A 213 6.11 13.28 21.15
N GLY A 214 5.35 12.86 22.16
CA GLY A 214 5.16 13.65 23.38
C GLY A 214 4.37 14.95 23.18
N ARG A 215 3.81 15.17 21.98
CA ARG A 215 3.01 16.36 21.63
C ARG A 215 1.57 16.30 22.18
N GLY A 216 1.17 15.16 22.77
CA GLY A 216 -0.14 14.96 23.41
C GLY A 216 -0.24 15.37 24.89
N GLY A 217 0.82 15.88 25.51
CA GLY A 217 0.89 16.16 26.96
C GLY A 217 0.16 17.42 27.45
N GLY A 218 -0.91 17.86 26.81
CA GLY A 218 -1.65 19.09 27.16
C GLY A 218 -3.07 18.87 27.72
N GLY A 219 -3.52 17.62 27.86
CA GLY A 219 -4.84 17.29 28.41
C GLY A 219 -4.71 16.32 29.56
N GLY A 220 -4.43 16.83 30.76
CA GLY A 220 -4.65 16.07 31.99
C GLY A 220 -6.15 15.88 32.26
N PRO A 221 -6.54 14.93 33.11
CA PRO A 221 -7.78 15.05 33.87
C PRO A 221 -7.74 16.27 34.81
#